data_AF-A0A965AGC5-F1
#
_entry.id   AF-A0A965AGC5-F1
#
_cell.length_a   1.000
_cell.length_b   1.000
_cell.length_c   1.000
_cell.angle_alpha   90.00
_cell.angle_beta   90.00
_cell.angle_gamma   90.00
#
_symmetry.space_group_name_H-M   'P 1'
#
loop_
_entity.id
_entity.type
_entity.pdbx_description
1 polymer ?
#
loop_
_entity_poly.entity_id
_entity_poly.type
_entity_poly.pdbx_seq_one_letter_code
_entity_poly.pdbx_strand_id
1 'polypeptide(L)'
;MNCKKLILMLVFLPLLGWGQGLTIARDTVSVTFPNQVQVNFNKQIRSGKSYYQLSQQSTKTLLATTHYYLQREALLTANQQTFLKEQQVMDSTFTLMKQKFNTEQERSKNFQQSYEELKTISAKYDEQLRLCASDLEKLNAKVKRAQRIGIVKGVSIGLGFSGLVWLASSAF
;
A
#
# COMPACT_ATOMS: atom_id res chain seq x y z
N MET A 1 -13.94 17.30 22.04
CA MET A 1 -12.57 17.82 21.80
C MET A 1 -11.96 18.24 23.13
N ASN A 2 -11.04 17.47 23.73
CA ASN A 2 -10.31 17.91 24.94
C ASN A 2 -8.95 17.21 25.20
N CYS A 3 -8.42 16.38 24.28
CA CYS A 3 -7.10 15.75 24.49
C CYS A 3 -5.90 16.69 24.30
N LYS A 4 -6.06 17.81 23.58
CA LYS A 4 -4.95 18.74 23.30
C LYS A 4 -4.49 19.53 24.54
N LYS A 5 -5.39 19.83 25.49
CA LYS A 5 -5.04 20.54 26.74
C LYS A 5 -4.28 19.64 27.72
N LEU A 6 -4.57 18.33 27.71
CA LEU A 6 -3.95 17.37 28.62
C LEU A 6 -2.51 17.01 28.20
N ILE A 7 -2.26 16.93 26.89
CA ILE A 7 -0.91 16.76 26.35
C ILE A 7 -0.06 18.01 26.61
N LEU A 8 -0.64 19.22 26.49
CA LEU A 8 0.09 20.45 26.81
C LEU A 8 0.47 20.54 28.30
N MET A 9 -0.41 20.12 29.22
CA MET A 9 -0.07 20.08 30.65
C MET A 9 1.00 19.04 31.01
N LEU A 10 1.00 17.88 30.35
CA LEU A 10 2.05 16.86 30.56
C LEU A 10 3.42 17.27 29.97
N VAL A 11 3.43 18.07 28.90
CA VAL A 11 4.67 18.58 28.29
C VAL A 11 5.26 19.75 29.11
N PHE A 12 4.45 20.50 29.86
CA PHE A 12 4.92 21.61 30.70
C PHE A 12 5.20 21.25 32.17
N LEU A 13 4.73 20.10 32.67
CA LEU A 13 5.03 19.67 34.04
C LEU A 13 6.53 19.49 34.37
N PRO A 14 7.43 19.08 33.45
CA PRO A 14 8.87 19.01 33.77
C PRO A 14 9.58 20.38 33.73
N LEU A 15 8.90 21.48 33.36
CA LEU A 15 9.50 22.82 33.32
C LEU A 15 9.37 23.60 34.64
N LEU A 16 8.52 23.16 35.59
CA LEU A 16 8.35 23.83 36.89
C LEU A 16 9.30 23.32 38.00
N GLY A 17 10.27 22.47 37.66
CA GLY A 17 11.29 21.94 38.58
C GLY A 17 12.65 22.63 38.51
N TRP A 18 12.77 23.80 37.89
CA TRP A 18 14.06 24.49 37.70
C TRP A 18 14.35 25.45 38.86
N GLY A 19 14.36 24.92 40.08
CA GLY A 19 15.01 25.59 41.20
C GLY A 19 16.53 25.47 41.08
N GLN A 20 17.12 26.08 40.05
CA GLN A 20 18.57 26.25 39.97
C GLN A 20 18.95 27.39 40.91
N GLY A 21 19.28 27.04 42.15
CA GLY A 21 19.61 28.00 43.19
C GLY A 21 21.10 28.01 43.47
N LEU A 22 21.78 29.11 43.15
CA LEU A 22 23.05 29.45 43.79
C LEU A 22 22.73 30.06 45.16
N THR A 23 23.12 29.38 46.22
CA THR A 23 22.93 29.84 47.60
C THR A 23 24.30 30.19 48.17
N ILE A 24 24.46 31.46 48.58
CA ILE A 24 25.72 31.98 49.12
C ILE A 24 25.50 32.31 50.59
N ALA A 25 26.16 31.59 51.47
CA ALA A 25 26.30 31.91 52.89
C ALA A 25 27.72 32.41 53.19
N ARG A 26 27.93 32.94 54.41
CA ARG A 26 29.17 33.62 54.80
C ARG A 26 30.45 32.80 54.53
N ASP A 27 30.37 31.49 54.76
CA ASP A 27 31.50 30.56 54.61
C ASP A 27 31.20 29.37 53.68
N THR A 28 29.99 29.30 53.10
CA THR A 28 29.60 28.17 52.24
C THR A 28 28.82 28.64 51.02
N VAL A 29 29.18 28.13 49.83
CA VAL A 29 28.43 28.32 48.59
C VAL A 29 27.83 26.98 48.20
N SER A 30 26.53 26.92 47.94
CA SER A 30 25.86 25.71 47.46
C SER A 30 25.20 25.91 46.11
N VAL A 31 25.41 24.95 45.21
CA VAL A 31 24.77 24.86 43.89
C VAL A 31 23.79 23.70 43.93
N THR A 32 22.52 23.97 43.64
CA THR A 32 21.46 22.95 43.62
C THR A 32 21.09 22.60 42.18
N PHE A 33 21.22 21.33 41.84
CA PHE A 33 20.85 20.77 40.55
C PHE A 33 19.42 20.18 40.60
N PRO A 34 18.75 20.00 39.44
CA PRO A 34 17.49 19.28 39.37
C PRO A 34 17.61 17.90 40.06
N ASN A 35 16.57 17.50 40.80
CA ASN A 35 16.54 16.32 41.70
C ASN A 35 17.28 16.49 43.05
N GLN A 36 17.36 17.72 43.59
CA GLN A 36 17.86 18.02 44.94
C GLN A 36 19.33 17.66 45.19
N VAL A 37 20.11 17.50 44.13
CA VAL A 37 21.56 17.30 44.24
C VAL A 37 22.21 18.62 44.63
N GLN A 38 22.75 18.69 45.85
CA GLN A 38 23.42 19.88 46.39
C GLN A 38 24.95 19.70 46.39
N VAL A 39 25.66 20.62 45.75
CA VAL A 39 27.13 20.67 45.73
C VAL A 39 27.57 21.85 46.60
N ASN A 40 28.32 21.57 47.66
CA ASN A 40 28.74 22.55 48.66
C ASN A 40 30.24 22.86 48.53
N PHE A 41 30.56 24.15 48.55
CA PHE A 41 31.90 24.70 48.57
C PHE A 41 32.11 25.41 49.90
N ASN A 42 33.10 24.98 50.68
CA ASN A 42 33.42 25.61 51.96
C ASN A 42 34.59 26.56 51.77
N LYS A 43 34.42 27.81 52.20
CA LYS A 43 35.48 28.82 52.23
C LYS A 43 36.34 28.61 53.48
N GLN A 44 37.65 28.53 53.30
CA GLN A 44 38.64 28.50 54.36
C GLN A 44 39.59 29.69 54.21
N ILE A 45 39.78 30.47 55.26
CA ILE A 45 40.75 31.57 55.27
C ILE A 45 42.03 31.07 55.93
N ARG A 46 43.14 31.05 55.20
CA ARG A 46 44.48 30.73 55.73
C ARG A 46 45.46 31.81 55.31
N SER A 47 46.19 32.38 56.27
CA SER A 47 47.24 33.38 56.05
C SER A 47 46.79 34.55 55.15
N GLY A 48 45.59 35.11 55.41
CA GLY A 48 45.02 36.22 54.64
C GLY A 48 44.50 35.85 53.25
N LYS A 49 44.62 34.59 52.81
CA LYS A 49 44.10 34.09 51.53
C LYS A 49 42.85 33.25 51.73
N SER A 50 41.87 33.41 50.84
CA SER A 50 40.63 32.60 50.82
C SER A 50 40.81 31.40 49.89
N TYR A 51 40.57 30.20 50.42
CA TYR A 51 40.57 28.94 49.69
C TYR A 51 39.15 28.38 49.67
N TYR A 52 38.72 27.80 48.55
CA TYR A 52 37.43 27.11 48.46
C TYR A 52 37.69 25.62 48.34
N GLN A 53 37.17 24.84 49.29
CA GLN A 53 37.31 23.39 49.31
C GLN A 53 35.96 22.76 49.00
N LEU A 54 35.94 21.90 47.99
CA LEU A 54 34.81 21.02 47.72
C LEU A 54 34.83 19.86 48.70
N SER A 55 33.68 19.52 49.30
CA SER A 55 33.59 18.32 50.13
C SER A 55 33.72 17.06 49.26
N GLN A 56 34.31 15.98 49.79
CA GLN A 56 34.44 14.72 49.03
C GLN A 56 33.08 14.15 48.59
N GLN A 57 32.04 14.34 49.40
CA GLN A 57 30.67 13.96 49.06
C GLN A 57 30.16 14.79 47.88
N SER A 58 30.36 16.11 47.90
CA SER A 58 30.01 16.99 46.79
C SER A 58 30.79 16.67 45.51
N THR A 59 32.05 16.22 45.58
CA THR A 59 32.79 15.72 44.42
C THR A 59 32.15 14.47 43.82
N LYS A 60 31.82 13.47 44.65
CA LYS A 60 31.16 12.23 44.20
C LYS A 60 29.80 12.51 43.58
N THR A 61 29.02 13.38 44.21
CA THR A 61 27.72 13.81 43.74
C THR A 61 27.83 14.54 42.40
N LEU A 62 28.81 15.44 42.23
CA LEU A 62 29.06 16.13 40.96
C LEU A 62 29.42 15.13 39.85
N LEU A 63 30.34 14.19 40.11
CA LEU A 63 30.72 13.15 39.15
C LEU A 63 29.53 12.29 38.73
N ALA A 64 28.74 11.81 39.70
CA ALA A 64 27.55 11.01 39.42
C ALA A 64 26.52 11.77 38.57
N THR A 65 26.33 13.06 38.87
CA THR A 65 25.42 13.93 38.13
C THR A 65 25.89 14.12 36.69
N THR A 66 27.18 14.40 36.49
CA THR A 66 27.78 14.53 35.15
C THR A 66 27.63 13.23 34.34
N HIS A 67 27.92 12.08 34.94
CA HIS A 67 27.73 10.78 34.29
C HIS A 67 26.28 10.52 33.91
N TYR A 68 25.33 10.86 34.79
CA TYR A 68 23.91 10.73 34.51
C TYR A 68 23.47 11.57 33.30
N TYR A 69 23.87 12.85 33.24
CA TYR A 69 23.51 13.71 32.10
C TYR A 69 24.15 13.22 30.79
N LEU A 70 25.40 12.76 30.83
CA LEU A 70 26.09 12.24 29.65
C LEU A 70 25.42 10.94 29.13
N GLN A 71 25.04 10.03 30.04
CA GLN A 71 24.28 8.83 29.67
C GLN A 71 22.91 9.18 29.11
N ARG A 72 22.22 10.16 29.70
CA ARG A 72 20.91 10.61 29.23
C ARG A 72 21.00 11.19 27.82
N GLU A 73 21.99 12.01 27.51
CA GLU A 73 22.20 12.56 26.17
C GLU A 73 22.50 11.47 25.14
N ALA A 74 23.34 10.48 25.50
CA ALA A 74 23.62 9.34 24.65
C ALA A 74 22.35 8.52 24.34
N LEU A 75 21.51 8.27 25.36
CA LEU A 75 20.24 7.56 25.20
C LEU A 75 19.23 8.34 24.36
N LEU A 76 19.10 9.66 24.56
CA LEU A 76 18.22 10.50 23.77
C LEU A 76 18.64 10.52 22.30
N THR A 77 19.95 10.61 22.03
CA THR A 77 20.51 10.58 20.68
C THR A 77 20.25 9.24 20.00
N ALA A 78 20.48 8.13 20.70
CA ALA A 78 20.22 6.79 20.18
C ALA A 78 18.73 6.59 19.87
N ASN A 79 17.84 7.00 20.78
CA ASN A 79 16.39 6.90 20.58
C ASN A 79 15.92 7.75 19.38
N GLN A 80 16.48 8.96 19.21
CA GLN A 80 16.17 9.81 18.06
C GLN A 80 16.59 9.14 16.74
N GLN A 81 17.78 8.52 16.69
CA GLN A 81 18.24 7.81 15.50
C GLN A 81 17.36 6.59 15.18
N THR A 82 16.96 5.81 16.18
CA THR A 82 16.06 4.67 15.99
C THR A 82 14.71 5.13 15.44
N PHE A 83 14.13 6.18 16.02
CA PHE A 83 12.86 6.74 15.56
C PHE A 83 12.94 7.20 14.09
N LEU A 84 14.00 7.90 13.70
CA LEU A 84 14.19 8.34 12.32
C LEU A 84 14.30 7.17 11.34
N LYS A 85 14.99 6.09 11.73
CA LYS A 85 15.09 4.86 10.91
C LYS A 85 13.73 4.18 10.75
N GLU A 86 12.97 4.03 11.84
CA GLU A 86 11.63 3.43 11.80
C GLU A 86 10.68 4.25 10.92
N GLN A 87 10.75 5.58 11.00
CA GLN A 87 9.96 6.46 10.15
C GLN A 87 10.32 6.31 8.67
N GLN A 88 11.60 6.23 8.32
CA GLN A 88 12.04 6.00 6.93
C GLN A 88 11.57 4.65 6.38
N VAL A 89 11.58 3.59 7.20
CA VAL A 89 11.07 2.27 6.81
C VAL A 89 9.55 2.32 6.61
N MET A 90 8.82 3.03 7.46
CA MET A 90 7.38 3.21 7.32
C MET A 90 7.03 3.97 6.03
N ASP A 91 7.71 5.08 5.75
CA ASP A 91 7.46 5.92 4.58
C ASP A 91 7.76 5.19 3.26
N SER A 92 8.84 4.42 3.22
CA SER A 92 9.20 3.60 2.06
C SER A 92 8.21 2.46 1.84
N THR A 93 7.79 1.78 2.92
CA THR A 93 6.77 0.72 2.85
C THR A 93 5.44 1.27 2.37
N PHE A 94 5.01 2.43 2.89
CA PHE A 94 3.78 3.10 2.45
C PHE A 94 3.83 3.45 0.97
N THR A 95 4.96 4.01 0.52
CA THR A 95 5.15 4.38 -0.89
C THR A 95 5.05 3.16 -1.81
N LEU A 96 5.70 2.05 -1.43
CA LEU A 96 5.66 0.81 -2.19
C LEU A 96 4.26 0.18 -2.22
N MET A 97 3.54 0.19 -1.09
CA MET A 97 2.16 -0.28 -1.05
C MET A 97 1.23 0.57 -1.92
N LYS A 98 1.40 1.89 -1.91
CA LYS A 98 0.63 2.81 -2.75
C LYS A 98 0.88 2.55 -4.24
N GLN A 99 2.13 2.32 -4.63
CA GLN A 99 2.47 1.96 -6.02
C GLN A 99 1.80 0.64 -6.43
N LYS A 100 1.92 -0.41 -5.60
CA LYS A 100 1.25 -1.70 -5.87
C LYS A 100 -0.26 -1.56 -6.00
N PHE A 101 -0.88 -0.78 -5.12
CA PHE A 101 -2.32 -0.53 -5.18
C PHE A 101 -2.72 0.16 -6.49
N ASN A 102 -1.97 1.18 -6.92
CA ASN A 102 -2.24 1.87 -8.18
C ASN A 102 -2.09 0.91 -9.38
N THR A 103 -1.05 0.08 -9.40
CA THR A 103 -0.85 -0.92 -10.45
C THR A 103 -1.98 -1.95 -10.51
N GLU A 104 -2.42 -2.49 -9.37
CA GLU A 104 -3.56 -3.42 -9.33
C GLU A 104 -4.88 -2.73 -9.73
N GLN A 105 -5.05 -1.45 -9.38
CA GLN A 105 -6.20 -0.67 -9.82
C GLN A 105 -6.21 -0.47 -11.34
N GLU A 106 -5.07 -0.14 -11.95
CA GLU A 106 -4.94 -0.04 -13.40
C GLU A 106 -5.17 -1.40 -14.08
N ARG A 107 -4.63 -2.47 -13.52
CA ARG A 107 -4.86 -3.84 -14.01
C ARG A 107 -6.34 -4.21 -13.98
N SER A 108 -7.05 -3.85 -12.91
CA SER A 108 -8.49 -4.09 -12.78
C SER A 108 -9.29 -3.31 -13.83
N LYS A 109 -8.93 -2.04 -14.09
CA LYS A 109 -9.55 -1.25 -15.16
C LYS A 109 -9.32 -1.86 -16.54
N ASN A 110 -8.09 -2.26 -16.84
CA ASN A 110 -7.76 -2.91 -18.11
C ASN A 110 -8.52 -4.22 -18.28
N PHE A 111 -8.62 -5.03 -17.21
CA PHE A 111 -9.39 -6.27 -17.24
C PHE A 111 -10.87 -6.01 -17.52
N GLN A 112 -11.46 -4.99 -16.89
CA GLN A 112 -12.85 -4.62 -17.14
C GLN A 112 -13.08 -4.16 -18.59
N GLN A 113 -12.16 -3.36 -19.14
CA GLN A 113 -12.22 -2.95 -20.55
C GLN A 113 -12.12 -4.15 -21.50
N SER A 114 -11.12 -5.01 -21.31
CA SER A 114 -10.96 -6.22 -22.12
C SER A 114 -12.16 -7.16 -22.02
N TYR A 115 -12.81 -7.24 -20.86
CA TYR A 115 -14.04 -8.03 -20.69
C TYR A 115 -15.20 -7.48 -21.51
N GLU A 116 -15.43 -6.16 -21.50
CA GLU A 116 -16.47 -5.53 -22.32
C GLU A 116 -16.18 -5.70 -23.82
N GLU A 117 -14.92 -5.56 -24.24
CA GLU A 117 -14.52 -5.84 -25.62
C GLU A 117 -14.84 -7.29 -26.01
N LEU A 118 -14.45 -8.27 -25.17
CA LEU A 118 -14.70 -9.68 -25.42
C LEU A 118 -16.19 -9.99 -25.55
N LYS A 119 -17.01 -9.36 -24.70
CA LYS A 119 -18.47 -9.48 -24.73
C LYS A 119 -19.04 -8.97 -26.05
N THR A 120 -18.57 -7.83 -26.54
CA THR A 120 -19.00 -7.30 -27.85
C THR A 120 -18.57 -8.19 -29.02
N ILE A 121 -17.37 -8.76 -28.94
CA ILE A 121 -16.82 -9.67 -29.95
C ILE A 121 -17.63 -10.97 -29.98
N SER A 122 -17.92 -11.55 -28.80
CA SER A 122 -18.74 -12.75 -28.67
C SER A 122 -20.12 -12.55 -29.32
N ALA A 123 -20.79 -11.44 -29.02
CA ALA A 123 -22.10 -11.14 -29.61
C ALA A 123 -22.05 -11.02 -31.14
N LYS A 124 -20.99 -10.42 -31.69
CA LYS A 124 -20.79 -10.35 -33.15
C LYS A 124 -20.54 -11.72 -33.77
N TYR A 125 -19.74 -12.57 -33.14
CA TYR A 125 -19.50 -13.94 -33.62
C TYR A 125 -20.77 -14.79 -33.59
N ASP A 126 -21.57 -14.68 -32.52
CA ASP A 126 -22.86 -15.37 -32.43
C ASP A 126 -23.82 -14.92 -33.56
N GLU A 127 -23.84 -13.62 -33.87
CA GLU A 127 -24.64 -13.09 -34.98
C GLU A 127 -24.14 -13.61 -36.34
N GLN A 128 -22.82 -13.64 -36.56
CA GLN A 128 -22.22 -14.19 -37.79
C GLN A 128 -22.54 -15.68 -37.95
N LEU A 129 -22.45 -16.47 -36.88
CA LEU A 129 -22.82 -17.88 -36.88
C LEU A 129 -24.30 -18.07 -37.21
N ARG A 130 -25.18 -17.23 -36.67
CA ARG A 130 -26.62 -17.26 -36.97
C ARG A 130 -26.91 -16.94 -38.43
N LEU A 131 -26.25 -15.93 -39.00
CA LEU A 131 -26.38 -15.58 -40.42
C LEU A 131 -25.89 -16.72 -41.32
N CYS A 132 -24.73 -17.31 -41.00
CA CYS A 132 -24.17 -18.45 -41.73
C CYS A 132 -25.11 -19.68 -41.68
N ALA A 133 -25.69 -19.98 -40.51
CA ALA A 133 -26.68 -21.04 -40.36
C ALA A 133 -27.92 -20.79 -41.25
N SER A 134 -28.45 -19.56 -41.25
CA SER A 134 -29.56 -19.17 -42.13
C SER A 134 -29.21 -19.34 -43.62
N ASP A 135 -28.01 -18.97 -44.03
CA ASP A 135 -27.59 -19.08 -45.43
C ASP A 135 -27.35 -20.53 -45.85
N LEU A 136 -26.85 -21.38 -44.94
CA LEU A 136 -26.79 -22.83 -45.12
C LEU A 136 -28.19 -23.44 -45.27
N GLU A 137 -29.17 -23.02 -44.47
CA GLU A 137 -30.56 -23.46 -44.61
C GLU A 137 -31.16 -23.05 -45.96
N LYS A 138 -30.93 -21.81 -46.41
CA LYS A 138 -31.37 -21.34 -47.74
C LYS A 138 -30.73 -22.13 -48.86
N LEU A 139 -29.43 -22.44 -48.76
CA LEU A 139 -28.72 -23.28 -49.72
C LEU A 139 -29.30 -24.70 -49.74
N ASN A 140 -29.52 -25.31 -48.58
CA ASN A 140 -30.12 -26.64 -48.47
C ASN A 140 -31.55 -26.66 -49.05
N ALA A 141 -32.35 -25.62 -48.82
CA ALA A 141 -33.68 -25.47 -49.42
C ALA A 141 -33.61 -25.35 -50.96
N LYS A 142 -32.64 -24.60 -51.50
CA LYS A 142 -32.41 -24.50 -52.96
C LYS A 142 -31.97 -25.85 -53.55
N VAL A 143 -31.07 -26.58 -52.89
CA VAL A 143 -30.63 -27.92 -53.32
C VAL A 143 -31.79 -28.91 -53.31
N LYS A 144 -32.61 -28.94 -52.25
CA LYS A 144 -33.82 -29.79 -52.21
C LYS A 144 -34.82 -29.46 -53.32
N ARG A 145 -35.01 -28.18 -53.67
CA ARG A 145 -35.84 -27.78 -54.81
C ARG A 145 -35.22 -28.20 -56.14
N ALA A 146 -33.91 -28.02 -56.33
CA ALA A 146 -33.21 -28.45 -57.53
C ALA A 146 -33.24 -29.98 -57.71
N GLN A 147 -33.06 -30.75 -56.63
CA GLN A 147 -33.23 -32.21 -56.63
C GLN A 147 -34.67 -32.61 -56.98
N ARG A 148 -35.70 -31.95 -56.44
CA ARG A 148 -37.10 -32.22 -56.83
C ARG A 148 -37.33 -31.95 -58.32
N ILE A 149 -36.78 -30.87 -58.88
CA ILE A 149 -36.91 -30.57 -60.31
C ILE A 149 -36.14 -31.59 -61.17
N GLY A 150 -34.95 -32.02 -60.73
CA GLY A 150 -34.15 -33.05 -61.39
C GLY A 150 -34.82 -34.44 -61.39
N ILE A 151 -35.46 -34.81 -60.28
CA ILE A 151 -36.24 -36.06 -60.18
C ILE A 151 -37.48 -35.97 -61.09
N VAL A 152 -38.20 -34.86 -61.12
CA VAL A 152 -39.39 -34.70 -62.00
C VAL A 152 -38.99 -34.77 -63.48
N LYS A 153 -37.87 -34.16 -63.89
CA LYS A 153 -37.35 -34.28 -65.27
C LYS A 153 -36.82 -35.68 -65.58
N GLY A 154 -36.12 -36.32 -64.65
CA GLY A 154 -35.61 -37.69 -64.81
C GLY A 154 -36.72 -38.74 -64.90
N VAL A 155 -37.80 -38.56 -64.13
CA VAL A 155 -38.99 -39.43 -64.17
C VAL A 155 -39.83 -39.18 -65.44
N SER A 156 -39.97 -37.94 -65.92
CA SER A 156 -40.66 -37.67 -67.19
C SER A 156 -39.89 -38.19 -68.41
N ILE A 157 -38.56 -38.16 -68.38
CA ILE A 157 -37.73 -38.75 -69.45
C ILE A 157 -37.76 -40.28 -69.37
N GLY A 158 -37.74 -40.87 -68.17
CA GLY A 158 -37.85 -42.32 -67.96
C GLY A 158 -39.21 -42.91 -68.37
N LEU A 159 -40.31 -42.18 -68.15
CA LEU A 159 -41.66 -42.60 -68.57
C LEU A 159 -41.92 -42.36 -70.07
N GLY A 160 -41.35 -41.30 -70.66
CA GLY A 160 -41.44 -41.06 -72.11
C GLY A 160 -40.68 -42.09 -72.94
N PHE A 161 -39.53 -42.56 -72.46
CA PHE A 161 -38.74 -43.59 -73.14
C PHE A 161 -39.34 -45.00 -72.97
N SER A 162 -39.87 -45.33 -71.79
CA SER A 162 -40.53 -46.63 -71.57
C SER A 162 -41.85 -46.79 -72.34
N GLY A 163 -42.59 -45.70 -72.58
CA GLY A 163 -43.76 -45.71 -73.46
C GLY A 163 -43.43 -45.86 -74.96
N LEU A 164 -42.33 -45.27 -75.43
CA LEU A 164 -41.88 -45.41 -76.83
C LEU A 164 -41.26 -46.78 -77.13
N VAL A 165 -40.54 -47.37 -76.17
CA VAL A 165 -39.97 -48.72 -76.33
C VAL A 165 -41.07 -49.80 -76.35
N TRP A 166 -42.17 -49.61 -75.62
CA TRP A 166 -43.28 -50.58 -75.66
C TRP A 166 -44.05 -50.54 -77.00
N LEU A 167 -44.23 -49.35 -77.60
CA LEU A 167 -44.84 -49.21 -78.93
C LEU A 167 -43.95 -49.74 -80.07
N ALA A 168 -42.62 -49.72 -79.91
CA ALA A 168 -41.71 -50.28 -80.90
C ALA A 168 -41.61 -51.82 -80.83
N SER A 169 -41.82 -52.43 -79.66
CA SER A 169 -41.81 -53.89 -79.50
C SER A 169 -43.10 -54.60 -79.93
N SER A 170 -44.19 -53.87 -80.24
CA SER A 170 -45.44 -54.44 -80.75
C SER A 170 -45.60 -54.31 -82.28
N ALA A 171 -44.56 -53.87 -82.99
CA ALA A 171 -44.59 -53.61 -84.44
C ALA A 171 -43.61 -54.50 -85.24
N PHE A 172 -43.10 -55.58 -84.64
CA PHE A 172 -42.34 -56.64 -85.31
C PHE A 172 -42.89 -58.02 -84.94
#